data_AF-A0A834V2J5-F1
#
_entry.id   AF-A0A834V2J5-F1
#
_cell.length_a   1.000
_cell.length_b   1.000
_cell.length_c   1.000
_cell.angle_alpha   90.00
_cell.angle_beta   90.00
_cell.angle_gamma   90.00
#
_symmetry.space_group_name_H-M   'P 1'
#
loop_
_entity.id
_entity.type
_entity.pdbx_description
1 polymer ?
#
loop_
_entity_poly.entity_id
_entity_poly.type
_entity_poly.pdbx_seq_one_letter_code
_entity_poly.pdbx_strand_id
1 'polypeptide(L)'
;MLWKQVHNYPMFNLLMEIDSYMFACVNQTAVYEELEDETRRLCDVRPFLPVLKLVTRSCDPAEKLDSKIGVLIGKGLHEFDALKDPEVNEFRRKMRIFSEEKIQSLVGLSWIDWLKQTYPPEHEPSTLENLEDKLYGGKLIVAVHFENCQDVFSFQVSPEMNPIKINELAIQKRLTIHGKEDEASPYDYVLQVSGRVEYVFGDHPLIQFQYIRNCVMNRTLPHFILVECSKIKKMYEQEMIAIEAAINRNSSNLPLPLPPKKTRVISHVWDNNNPFQIVLVKGNKLNTEETVKVHVRAGLFHGTELLCKTIVSSEISGKNDHIWNELLEFDINICDLPRMARLCLAVYAVLDKVKTKKSTKTINPSKYQTIRKAGKVHYPVAWVNTMVFDFKGQLRSGDIILHSWSSFPDELEEMLNPMGTVQTNPYTENATALHIKFPENKKQPYYYPPFDKIIEKAAEIASSDSANVASRGGKKFLAVLKEILDRDPLSQLCENEMDLIWTLRQDCRENFPQSLPKLLLSIKWNKLEDVAQLQALLQIWPKLSPRDALELLDFNYPDQYVREYAVGCLRQMSDEELSQYLLQLVQVLKYEPFLDCALSRFLLERALANRRIGQFLFWHLR
;
A
#
# COMPACT_ATOMS: atom_id res chain seq x y z
N MET A 1 8.94 45.61 7.34
CA MET A 1 7.92 46.69 7.40
C MET A 1 7.22 46.76 8.75
N LEU A 2 6.78 45.63 9.31
CA LEU A 2 6.11 45.55 10.62
C LEU A 2 6.87 46.29 11.74
N TRP A 3 8.18 46.03 11.93
CA TRP A 3 9.00 46.70 12.95
C TRP A 3 9.16 48.22 12.78
N LYS A 4 8.90 48.76 11.58
CA LYS A 4 8.85 50.21 11.40
C LYS A 4 7.55 50.81 11.95
N GLN A 5 6.48 50.01 12.00
CA GLN A 5 5.16 50.43 12.44
C GLN A 5 4.89 50.15 13.92
N VAL A 6 5.55 49.16 14.55
CA VAL A 6 5.28 48.75 15.95
C VAL A 6 5.43 49.89 16.97
N HIS A 7 6.33 50.84 16.73
CA HIS A 7 6.53 52.01 17.61
C HIS A 7 5.28 52.90 17.73
N ASN A 8 4.34 52.81 16.78
CA ASN A 8 3.08 53.54 16.79
C ASN A 8 1.99 52.85 17.65
N TYR A 9 2.27 51.68 18.22
CA TYR A 9 1.31 50.88 18.97
C TYR A 9 1.70 50.73 20.44
N PRO A 10 0.72 50.57 21.36
CA PRO A 10 0.98 50.36 22.77
C PRO A 10 1.83 49.10 23.02
N MET A 11 2.56 49.08 24.13
CA MET A 11 3.35 47.93 24.59
C MET A 11 4.50 47.49 23.66
N PHE A 12 4.93 48.33 22.70
CA PHE A 12 6.06 47.99 21.82
C PHE A 12 7.36 47.72 22.58
N ASN A 13 7.55 48.34 23.75
CA ASN A 13 8.70 48.15 24.64
C ASN A 13 8.82 46.71 25.18
N LEU A 14 7.76 45.90 25.09
CA LEU A 14 7.76 44.49 25.49
C LEU A 14 8.23 43.55 24.37
N LEU A 15 8.39 44.05 23.15
CA LEU A 15 8.88 43.25 22.03
C LEU A 15 10.40 43.05 22.15
N MET A 16 10.83 41.83 21.88
CA MET A 16 12.24 41.50 21.68
C MET A 16 12.76 42.02 20.32
N GLU A 17 14.02 41.75 20.03
CA GLU A 17 14.59 42.01 18.71
C GLU A 17 13.85 41.26 17.60
N ILE A 18 13.86 41.81 16.38
CA ILE A 18 13.15 41.25 15.23
C ILE A 18 13.49 39.78 14.98
N ASP A 19 14.77 39.43 15.15
CA ASP A 19 15.30 38.09 14.90
C ASP A 19 14.87 37.04 15.96
N SER A 20 14.27 37.49 17.06
CA SER A 20 13.72 36.61 18.10
C SER A 20 12.33 36.05 17.72
N TYR A 21 11.74 36.54 16.63
CA TYR A 21 10.40 36.18 16.20
C TYR A 21 10.40 35.51 14.83
N MET A 22 9.27 34.86 14.53
CA MET A 22 8.90 34.40 13.21
C MET A 22 7.41 34.59 13.00
N PHE A 23 6.97 34.57 11.75
CA PHE A 23 5.54 34.59 11.44
C PHE A 23 4.95 33.20 11.53
N ALA A 24 3.69 33.11 11.95
CA ALA A 24 2.88 31.92 11.85
C ALA A 24 1.50 32.27 11.29
N CYS A 25 0.86 31.32 10.62
CA CYS A 25 -0.47 31.51 10.05
C CYS A 25 -1.25 30.20 10.03
N VAL A 26 -2.53 30.28 9.71
CA VAL A 26 -3.32 29.10 9.32
C VAL A 26 -3.31 29.07 7.80
N ASN A 27 -2.87 27.98 7.19
CA ASN A 27 -2.83 27.85 5.74
C ASN A 27 -4.17 27.37 5.17
N GLN A 28 -4.29 27.26 3.84
CA GLN A 28 -5.52 26.84 3.16
C GLN A 28 -6.03 25.44 3.55
N THR A 29 -5.16 24.59 4.10
CA THR A 29 -5.53 23.26 4.62
C THR A 29 -5.96 23.29 6.09
N ALA A 30 -6.23 24.47 6.66
CA ALA A 30 -6.57 24.66 8.07
C ALA A 30 -5.49 24.16 9.05
N VAL A 31 -4.23 24.09 8.60
CA VAL A 31 -3.07 23.70 9.41
C VAL A 31 -2.36 24.96 9.90
N TYR A 32 -2.00 24.97 11.19
CA TYR A 32 -1.12 26.00 11.75
C TYR A 32 0.31 25.80 11.23
N GLU A 33 0.84 26.80 10.55
CA GLU A 33 2.15 26.77 9.89
C GLU A 33 3.03 27.92 10.42
N GLU A 34 4.19 27.57 10.96
CA GLU A 34 5.24 28.52 11.32
C GLU A 34 6.19 28.75 10.12
N LEU A 35 6.35 30.00 9.72
CA LEU A 35 7.04 30.43 8.50
C LEU A 35 8.51 30.75 8.79
N GLU A 36 9.35 29.72 8.78
CA GLU A 36 10.81 29.89 8.97
C GLU A 36 11.50 30.52 7.76
N ASP A 37 11.10 30.11 6.56
CA ASP A 37 11.65 30.66 5.33
C ASP A 37 11.00 32.01 5.03
N GLU A 38 11.55 33.05 5.65
CA GLU A 38 11.16 34.44 5.44
C GLU A 38 11.49 34.95 4.02
N THR A 39 12.14 34.14 3.17
CA THR A 39 12.31 34.46 1.74
C THR A 39 11.06 34.15 0.92
N ARG A 40 10.13 33.33 1.46
CA ARG A 40 8.85 33.02 0.81
C ARG A 40 8.01 34.27 0.68
N ARG A 41 7.42 34.46 -0.50
CA ARG A 41 6.47 35.55 -0.73
C ARG A 41 5.13 35.19 -0.07
N LEU A 42 4.40 36.20 0.39
CA LEU A 42 3.08 36.01 1.02
C LEU A 42 2.08 35.27 0.10
N CYS A 43 2.17 35.47 -1.21
CA CYS A 43 1.35 34.76 -2.21
C CYS A 43 1.69 33.26 -2.33
N ASP A 44 2.90 32.85 -1.94
CA ASP A 44 3.36 31.46 -1.93
C ASP A 44 3.04 30.78 -0.58
N VAL A 45 2.91 31.57 0.50
CA VAL A 45 2.46 31.12 1.82
C VAL A 45 0.96 30.78 1.82
N ARG A 46 0.15 31.57 1.11
CA ARG A 46 -1.31 31.38 0.99
C ARG A 46 -2.00 31.16 2.35
N PRO A 47 -1.91 32.13 3.28
CA PRO A 47 -2.63 32.00 4.54
C PRO A 47 -4.14 32.03 4.26
N PHE A 48 -4.91 31.21 4.99
CA PHE A 48 -6.37 31.07 4.84
C PHE A 48 -7.09 32.41 4.96
N LEU A 49 -6.63 33.23 5.90
CA LEU A 49 -6.94 34.65 6.01
C LEU A 49 -5.64 35.44 5.92
N PRO A 50 -5.67 36.72 5.50
CA PRO A 50 -4.48 37.58 5.48
C PRO A 50 -4.06 38.02 6.89
N VAL A 51 -3.92 37.05 7.80
CA VAL A 51 -3.59 37.23 9.21
C VAL A 51 -2.30 36.46 9.48
N LEU A 52 -1.27 37.19 9.91
CA LEU A 52 -0.02 36.62 10.40
C LEU A 52 0.08 36.88 11.89
N LYS A 53 0.37 35.83 12.64
CA LYS A 53 0.68 35.90 14.06
C LYS A 53 2.19 35.98 14.22
N LEU A 54 2.65 36.90 15.05
CA LEU A 54 4.04 36.94 15.45
C LEU A 54 4.23 35.98 16.63
N VAL A 55 5.12 35.01 16.49
CA VAL A 55 5.46 34.05 17.55
C VAL A 55 6.94 34.08 17.84
N THR A 56 7.31 33.86 19.10
CA THR A 56 8.71 33.68 19.48
C THR A 56 9.27 32.48 18.75
N ARG A 57 10.51 32.54 18.28
CA ARG A 57 11.18 31.37 17.68
C ARG A 57 11.28 30.27 18.73
N SER A 58 10.32 29.34 18.67
CA SER A 58 10.30 28.10 19.42
C SER A 58 11.44 27.23 18.88
N CYS A 59 12.32 26.78 19.76
CA CYS A 59 13.46 25.96 19.39
C CYS A 59 13.14 24.48 19.25
N ASP A 60 11.88 24.03 19.40
CA ASP A 60 11.57 22.60 19.28
C ASP A 60 11.69 22.15 17.80
N PRO A 61 12.74 21.39 17.43
CA PRO A 61 12.94 20.94 16.06
C PRO A 61 11.89 19.90 15.63
N ALA A 62 11.16 19.29 16.56
CA ALA A 62 10.15 18.28 16.28
C ALA A 62 8.86 18.88 15.72
N GLU A 63 8.29 19.89 16.38
CA GLU A 63 7.08 20.59 15.92
C GLU A 63 7.27 21.21 14.53
N LYS A 64 8.50 21.66 14.23
CA LYS A 64 8.90 22.22 12.93
C LYS A 64 8.87 21.19 11.80
N LEU A 65 9.32 19.97 12.07
CA LEU A 65 9.32 18.89 11.08
C LEU A 65 7.90 18.41 10.81
N ASP A 66 7.10 18.28 11.86
CA ASP A 66 5.69 17.87 11.78
C ASP A 66 4.85 18.82 10.92
N SER A 67 5.09 20.14 11.05
CA SER A 67 4.50 21.16 10.18
C SER A 67 4.89 20.97 8.71
N LYS A 68 6.19 20.79 8.43
CA LYS A 68 6.69 20.55 7.05
C LYS A 68 6.10 19.28 6.44
N ILE A 69 6.04 18.19 7.21
CA ILE A 69 5.40 16.94 6.80
C ILE A 69 3.92 17.20 6.49
N GLY A 70 3.21 17.91 7.36
CA GLY A 70 1.80 18.24 7.18
C GLY A 70 1.50 19.00 5.88
N VAL A 71 2.33 20.01 5.57
CA VAL A 71 2.26 20.76 4.30
C VAL A 71 2.54 19.86 3.10
N LEU A 72 3.55 18.97 3.20
CA LEU A 72 3.90 18.05 2.13
C LEU A 72 2.83 16.99 1.88
N ILE A 73 2.20 16.42 2.90
CA ILE A 73 1.13 15.44 2.71
C ILE A 73 -0.24 16.09 2.47
N GLY A 74 -0.36 17.40 2.68
CA GLY A 74 -1.61 18.16 2.53
C GLY A 74 -2.63 17.88 3.64
N LYS A 75 -2.18 17.38 4.80
CA LYS A 75 -3.02 17.01 5.94
C LYS A 75 -2.26 17.23 7.25
N GLY A 76 -2.89 17.87 8.23
CA GLY A 76 -2.23 18.15 9.51
C GLY A 76 -2.00 16.87 10.33
N LEU A 77 -0.82 16.71 10.93
CA LEU A 77 -0.54 15.51 11.75
C LEU A 77 -1.47 15.37 12.97
N HIS A 78 -1.91 16.51 13.51
CA HIS A 78 -2.90 16.59 14.60
C HIS A 78 -4.25 15.95 14.24
N GLU A 79 -4.61 15.89 12.94
CA GLU A 79 -5.84 15.21 12.50
C GLU A 79 -5.77 13.70 12.77
N PHE A 80 -4.58 13.09 12.63
CA PHE A 80 -4.39 11.69 12.96
C PHE A 80 -4.45 11.43 14.47
N ASP A 81 -3.92 12.36 15.28
CA ASP A 81 -4.01 12.28 16.73
C ASP A 81 -5.47 12.39 17.21
N ALA A 82 -6.30 13.15 16.49
CA ALA A 82 -7.72 13.33 16.78
C ALA A 82 -8.59 12.09 16.45
N LEU A 83 -8.15 11.20 15.55
CA LEU A 83 -8.93 10.02 15.12
C LEU A 83 -9.21 9.04 16.26
N LYS A 84 -8.36 9.01 17.31
CA LYS A 84 -8.45 8.06 18.44
C LYS A 84 -8.59 6.59 18.03
N ASP A 85 -8.14 6.25 16.83
CA ASP A 85 -8.20 4.88 16.30
C ASP A 85 -6.98 4.08 16.79
N PRO A 86 -7.18 2.94 17.50
CA PRO A 86 -6.08 2.14 18.01
C PRO A 86 -5.22 1.51 16.91
N GLU A 87 -5.78 1.19 15.75
CA GLU A 87 -5.03 0.65 14.62
C GLU A 87 -4.11 1.71 14.02
N VAL A 88 -4.64 2.93 13.78
CA VAL A 88 -3.86 4.06 13.24
C VAL A 88 -2.69 4.40 14.17
N ASN A 89 -2.94 4.47 15.47
CA ASN A 89 -1.90 4.78 16.45
C ASN A 89 -0.80 3.71 16.52
N GLU A 90 -1.19 2.44 16.49
CA GLU A 90 -0.23 1.33 16.49
C GLU A 90 0.57 1.28 15.18
N PHE A 91 -0.09 1.50 14.05
CA PHE A 91 0.56 1.58 12.74
C PHE A 91 1.58 2.71 12.70
N ARG A 92 1.21 3.93 13.10
CA ARG A 92 2.13 5.08 13.16
C ARG A 92 3.33 4.80 14.06
N ARG A 93 3.11 4.19 15.24
CA ARG A 93 4.18 3.81 16.16
C ARG A 93 5.13 2.79 15.55
N LYS A 94 4.61 1.72 14.93
CA LYS A 94 5.42 0.68 14.30
C LYS A 94 6.20 1.20 13.09
N MET A 95 5.56 1.98 12.21
CA MET A 95 6.22 2.55 11.03
C MET A 95 7.27 3.60 11.41
N ARG A 96 7.08 4.31 12.52
CA ARG A 96 8.12 5.17 13.11
C ARG A 96 9.35 4.37 13.52
N ILE A 97 9.16 3.32 14.34
CA ILE A 97 10.27 2.44 14.78
C ILE A 97 10.98 1.83 13.57
N PHE A 98 10.24 1.31 12.61
CA PHE A 98 10.79 0.76 11.37
C PHE A 98 11.64 1.79 10.59
N SER A 99 11.15 3.03 10.48
CA SER A 99 11.87 4.11 9.81
C SER A 99 13.12 4.53 10.59
N GLU A 100 13.05 4.55 11.92
CA GLU A 100 14.18 4.84 12.81
C GLU A 100 15.28 3.77 12.69
N GLU A 101 14.92 2.48 12.71
CA GLU A 101 15.84 1.37 12.47
C GLU A 101 16.51 1.48 11.09
N LYS A 102 15.74 1.85 10.07
CA LYS A 102 16.27 2.04 8.72
C LYS A 102 17.23 3.22 8.64
N ILE A 103 16.88 4.36 9.23
CA ILE A 103 17.75 5.55 9.31
C ILE A 103 19.04 5.21 10.07
N GLN A 104 18.96 4.46 11.17
CA GLN A 104 20.12 4.01 11.92
C GLN A 104 21.05 3.12 11.08
N SER A 105 20.48 2.28 10.21
CA SER A 105 21.27 1.45 9.28
C SER A 105 22.02 2.26 8.21
N LEU A 106 21.64 3.54 7.99
CA LEU A 106 22.35 4.43 7.08
C LEU A 106 23.64 4.99 7.69
N VAL A 107 23.74 5.02 9.02
CA VAL A 107 24.92 5.51 9.73
C VAL A 107 26.09 4.58 9.47
N GLY A 108 27.16 5.12 8.88
CA GLY A 108 28.35 4.35 8.51
C GLY A 108 28.29 3.72 7.11
N LEU A 109 27.28 4.02 6.30
CA LEU A 109 27.30 3.70 4.86
C LEU A 109 28.53 4.33 4.18
N SER A 110 29.08 3.66 3.17
CA SER A 110 30.08 4.31 2.33
C SER A 110 29.42 5.39 1.47
N TRP A 111 30.17 6.43 1.09
CA TRP A 111 29.66 7.46 0.17
C TRP A 111 29.23 6.87 -1.19
N ILE A 112 29.83 5.75 -1.61
CA ILE A 112 29.45 5.02 -2.83
C ILE A 112 28.10 4.33 -2.66
N ASP A 113 27.85 3.68 -1.53
CA ASP A 113 26.58 3.01 -1.28
C ASP A 113 25.45 4.03 -1.09
N TRP A 114 25.74 5.16 -0.44
CA TRP A 114 24.83 6.30 -0.41
C TRP A 114 24.53 6.84 -1.82
N LEU A 115 25.54 6.97 -2.68
CA LEU A 115 25.34 7.39 -4.07
C LEU A 115 24.44 6.42 -4.83
N LYS A 116 24.62 5.10 -4.65
CA LYS A 116 23.74 4.07 -5.23
C LYS A 116 22.30 4.17 -4.74
N GLN A 117 22.07 4.44 -3.46
CA GLN A 117 20.70 4.55 -2.92
C GLN A 117 20.02 5.87 -3.34
N THR A 118 20.79 6.95 -3.40
CA THR A 118 20.28 8.31 -3.66
C THR A 118 20.10 8.58 -5.15
N TYR A 119 21.03 8.11 -5.97
CA TYR A 119 21.06 8.25 -7.42
C TYR A 119 21.33 6.89 -8.09
N PRO A 120 20.39 5.93 -7.97
CA PRO A 120 20.57 4.58 -8.48
C PRO A 120 20.77 4.59 -10.01
N PRO A 121 21.87 4.00 -10.51
CA PRO A 121 22.08 3.87 -11.94
C PRO A 121 21.00 2.97 -12.56
N GLU A 122 20.43 3.40 -13.68
CA GLU A 122 19.34 2.68 -14.34
C GLU A 122 19.90 1.66 -15.31
N HIS A 123 19.66 0.39 -15.00
CA HIS A 123 20.11 -0.73 -15.81
C HIS A 123 18.97 -1.41 -16.55
N GLU A 124 19.24 -1.80 -17.77
CA GLU A 124 18.34 -2.60 -18.58
C GLU A 124 18.76 -4.08 -18.54
N PRO A 125 17.85 -5.02 -18.22
CA PRO A 125 18.19 -6.42 -17.91
C PRO A 125 18.60 -7.27 -19.12
N SER A 126 18.56 -6.75 -20.35
CA SER A 126 18.93 -7.49 -21.57
C SER A 126 19.57 -6.60 -22.62
N THR A 127 20.57 -7.10 -23.35
CA THR A 127 20.96 -6.58 -24.66
C THR A 127 19.88 -6.94 -25.67
N LEU A 128 19.30 -5.94 -26.34
CA LEU A 128 18.27 -6.16 -27.36
C LEU A 128 18.97 -6.76 -28.59
N GLU A 129 18.45 -7.87 -29.10
CA GLU A 129 18.66 -8.26 -30.50
C GLU A 129 18.26 -7.04 -31.36
N ASN A 130 19.12 -6.59 -32.27
CA ASN A 130 19.01 -5.37 -33.13
C ASN A 130 19.69 -4.06 -32.66
N LEU A 131 20.49 -4.06 -31.59
CA LEU A 131 21.32 -2.89 -31.25
C LEU A 131 22.52 -2.70 -32.20
N GLU A 132 23.06 -3.78 -32.77
CA GLU A 132 24.26 -3.76 -33.61
C GLU A 132 24.10 -2.87 -34.85
N ASP A 133 22.92 -2.90 -35.49
CA ASP A 133 22.59 -2.09 -36.67
C ASP A 133 22.53 -0.57 -36.39
N LYS A 134 22.39 -0.18 -35.11
CA LYS A 134 22.34 1.23 -34.69
C LYS A 134 23.69 1.74 -34.18
N LEU A 135 24.66 0.86 -33.98
CA LEU A 135 26.01 1.22 -33.53
C LEU A 135 26.89 1.63 -34.71
N TYR A 136 27.80 2.57 -34.50
CA TYR A 136 28.73 3.03 -35.53
C TYR A 136 29.85 2.01 -35.73
N GLY A 137 29.63 1.05 -36.63
CA GLY A 137 30.57 -0.04 -36.88
C GLY A 137 30.77 -0.93 -35.66
N GLY A 138 29.69 -1.19 -34.91
CA GLY A 138 29.72 -1.96 -33.66
C GLY A 138 30.29 -1.21 -32.46
N LYS A 139 30.63 0.08 -32.59
CA LYS A 139 31.18 0.90 -31.49
C LYS A 139 30.22 2.02 -31.08
N LEU A 140 30.34 2.41 -29.82
CA LEU A 140 29.63 3.54 -29.22
C LEU A 140 30.51 4.79 -29.33
N ILE A 141 29.95 5.91 -29.77
CA ILE A 141 30.63 7.21 -29.69
C ILE A 141 30.06 7.94 -28.48
N VAL A 142 30.92 8.39 -27.57
CA VAL A 142 30.54 9.14 -26.36
C VAL A 142 31.25 10.48 -26.34
N ALA A 143 30.57 11.52 -25.87
CA ALA A 143 31.17 12.83 -25.63
C ALA A 143 31.30 13.06 -24.12
N VAL A 144 32.47 13.54 -23.69
CA VAL A 144 32.80 13.81 -22.29
C VAL A 144 33.46 15.17 -22.17
N HIS A 145 33.01 15.99 -21.23
CA HIS A 145 33.70 17.23 -20.85
C HIS A 145 33.92 17.28 -19.34
N PHE A 146 34.86 18.10 -18.89
CA PHE A 146 35.09 18.33 -17.46
C PHE A 146 34.20 19.48 -16.97
N GLU A 147 33.74 19.42 -15.72
CA GLU A 147 32.78 20.41 -15.16
C GLU A 147 33.21 21.87 -15.33
N ASN A 148 34.52 22.16 -15.23
CA ASN A 148 35.08 23.51 -15.34
C ASN A 148 35.72 23.82 -16.69
N CYS A 149 35.48 22.98 -17.71
CA CYS A 149 36.12 23.10 -19.03
C CYS A 149 35.07 23.16 -20.14
N GLN A 150 35.30 24.02 -21.13
CA GLN A 150 34.45 24.09 -22.33
C GLN A 150 34.80 23.01 -23.37
N ASP A 151 35.95 22.34 -23.22
CA ASP A 151 36.40 21.33 -24.17
C ASP A 151 35.60 20.04 -24.04
N VAL A 152 35.02 19.61 -25.17
CA VAL A 152 34.27 18.36 -25.29
C VAL A 152 35.14 17.35 -26.03
N PHE A 153 35.43 16.23 -25.39
CA PHE A 153 36.19 15.13 -25.97
C PHE A 153 35.25 14.02 -26.44
N SER A 154 35.31 13.70 -27.74
CA SER A 154 34.63 12.51 -28.28
C SER A 154 35.56 11.30 -28.27
N PHE A 155 35.01 10.16 -27.87
CA PHE A 155 35.69 8.85 -27.82
C PHE A 155 34.85 7.80 -28.52
N GLN A 156 35.50 6.92 -29.28
CA GLN A 156 34.87 5.74 -29.85
C GLN A 156 35.24 4.53 -28.99
N VAL A 157 34.26 3.98 -28.28
CA VAL A 157 34.44 2.96 -27.23
C VAL A 157 33.62 1.70 -27.52
N SER A 158 33.98 0.59 -26.86
CA SER A 158 33.17 -0.62 -26.90
C SER A 158 31.87 -0.42 -26.10
N PRO A 159 30.70 -0.91 -26.56
CA PRO A 159 29.47 -0.92 -25.78
C PRO A 159 29.59 -1.68 -24.45
N GLU A 160 30.48 -2.68 -24.41
CA GLU A 160 30.77 -3.53 -23.24
C GLU A 160 31.85 -2.95 -22.31
N MET A 161 32.31 -1.72 -22.58
CA MET A 161 33.29 -1.06 -21.73
C MET A 161 32.66 -0.63 -20.40
N ASN A 162 33.43 -0.65 -19.30
CA ASN A 162 32.99 -0.13 -18.00
C ASN A 162 33.18 1.40 -17.93
N PRO A 163 32.33 2.11 -17.17
CA PRO A 163 32.42 3.56 -16.97
C PRO A 163 33.82 4.08 -16.60
N ILE A 164 34.55 3.37 -15.72
CA ILE A 164 35.88 3.79 -15.26
C ILE A 164 36.90 3.95 -16.39
N LYS A 165 36.79 3.13 -17.45
CA LYS A 165 37.67 3.21 -18.62
C LYS A 165 37.42 4.47 -19.44
N ILE A 166 36.20 5.03 -19.41
CA ILE A 166 35.94 6.35 -20.00
C ILE A 166 36.68 7.42 -19.19
N ASN A 167 36.66 7.34 -17.86
CA ASN A 167 37.40 8.29 -17.01
C ASN A 167 38.89 8.26 -17.35
N GLU A 168 39.48 7.07 -17.50
CA GLU A 168 40.88 6.90 -17.94
C GLU A 168 41.15 7.60 -19.27
N LEU A 169 40.32 7.36 -20.29
CA LEU A 169 40.47 7.97 -21.62
C LEU A 169 40.33 9.50 -21.57
N ALA A 170 39.39 10.02 -20.78
CA ALA A 170 39.17 11.45 -20.61
C ALA A 170 40.36 12.14 -19.94
N ILE A 171 40.89 11.55 -18.88
CA ILE A 171 42.06 12.07 -18.14
C ILE A 171 43.33 12.00 -19.00
N GLN A 172 43.58 10.88 -19.69
CA GLN A 172 44.73 10.76 -20.61
C GLN A 172 44.70 11.81 -21.71
N LYS A 173 43.52 12.08 -22.28
CA LYS A 173 43.36 13.10 -23.31
C LYS A 173 43.57 14.52 -22.77
N ARG A 174 43.07 14.82 -21.56
CA ARG A 174 43.33 16.08 -20.87
C ARG A 174 44.81 16.29 -20.58
N LEU A 175 45.51 15.28 -20.07
CA LEU A 175 46.96 15.32 -19.83
C LEU A 175 47.77 15.57 -21.11
N THR A 176 47.32 15.02 -22.24
CA THR A 176 47.96 15.23 -23.54
C THR A 176 47.83 16.68 -24.02
N ILE A 177 46.72 17.35 -23.68
CA ILE A 177 46.40 18.71 -24.15
C ILE A 177 46.94 19.79 -23.20
N HIS A 178 46.81 19.57 -21.88
CA HIS A 178 47.11 20.59 -20.86
C HIS A 178 48.40 20.34 -20.07
N GLY A 179 49.09 19.21 -20.26
CA GLY A 179 50.36 18.88 -19.59
C GLY A 179 50.21 18.07 -18.30
N LYS A 180 51.34 17.62 -17.74
CA LYS A 180 51.43 16.64 -16.62
C LYS A 180 51.17 17.21 -15.21
N GLU A 181 50.81 18.48 -15.07
CA GLU A 181 50.61 19.10 -13.75
C GLU A 181 49.31 18.64 -13.05
N ASP A 182 48.40 17.98 -13.79
CA ASP A 182 47.12 17.43 -13.33
C ASP A 182 47.11 15.87 -13.29
N GLU A 183 48.09 15.23 -12.66
CA GLU A 183 48.03 13.76 -12.42
C GLU A 183 46.87 13.43 -11.47
N ALA A 184 45.71 13.09 -12.05
CA ALA A 184 44.50 12.74 -11.30
C ALA A 184 44.11 11.29 -11.54
N SER A 185 43.59 10.62 -10.49
CA SER A 185 43.17 9.22 -10.59
C SER A 185 41.81 9.12 -11.30
N PRO A 186 41.59 8.12 -12.18
CA PRO A 186 40.26 7.85 -12.75
C PRO A 186 39.15 7.62 -11.71
N TYR A 187 39.53 7.15 -10.52
CA TYR A 187 38.64 6.88 -9.39
C TYR A 187 38.22 8.14 -8.61
N ASP A 188 38.91 9.26 -8.84
CA ASP A 188 38.54 10.56 -8.24
C ASP A 188 37.38 11.22 -8.97
N TYR A 189 36.91 10.61 -10.07
CA TYR A 189 35.85 11.14 -10.92
C TYR A 189 34.71 10.15 -11.12
N VAL A 190 33.53 10.69 -11.42
CA VAL A 190 32.37 9.94 -11.88
C VAL A 190 31.75 10.61 -13.10
N LEU A 191 31.14 9.81 -13.98
CA LEU A 191 30.39 10.33 -15.12
C LEU A 191 29.00 10.77 -14.64
N GLN A 192 28.63 12.01 -14.93
CA GLN A 192 27.28 12.52 -14.79
C GLN A 192 26.67 12.75 -16.18
N VAL A 193 25.40 12.42 -16.36
CA VAL A 193 24.67 12.72 -17.61
C VAL A 193 24.52 14.24 -17.76
N SER A 194 24.86 14.77 -18.93
CA SER A 194 24.78 16.22 -19.17
C SER A 194 23.35 16.74 -19.00
N GLY A 195 23.19 17.76 -18.16
CA GLY A 195 21.90 18.39 -17.86
C GLY A 195 20.99 17.63 -16.88
N ARG A 196 21.47 16.52 -16.29
CA ARG A 196 20.69 15.70 -15.34
C ARG A 196 21.53 15.36 -14.11
N VAL A 197 20.88 15.17 -12.96
CA VAL A 197 21.54 14.65 -11.75
C VAL A 197 21.47 13.12 -11.76
N GLU A 198 22.04 12.53 -12.81
CA GLU A 198 22.12 11.08 -13.04
C GLU A 198 23.59 10.71 -13.21
N TYR A 199 24.05 9.67 -12.50
CA TYR A 199 25.45 9.25 -12.52
C TYR A 199 25.60 7.86 -13.14
N VAL A 200 26.68 7.68 -13.89
CA VAL A 200 27.05 6.43 -14.58
C VAL A 200 28.33 5.90 -13.95
N PHE A 201 28.21 4.83 -13.18
CA PHE A 201 29.30 4.26 -12.38
C PHE A 201 29.06 2.78 -12.08
N GLY A 202 30.05 2.11 -11.48
CA GLY A 202 30.02 0.68 -11.20
C GLY A 202 30.63 -0.17 -12.32
N ASP A 203 30.40 -1.47 -12.24
CA ASP A 203 31.07 -2.47 -13.10
C ASP A 203 30.20 -2.99 -14.25
N HIS A 204 29.06 -2.33 -14.49
CA HIS A 204 28.15 -2.69 -15.56
C HIS A 204 28.61 -2.14 -16.92
N PRO A 205 28.40 -2.89 -18.02
CA PRO A 205 28.58 -2.40 -19.38
C PRO A 205 27.85 -1.09 -19.66
N LEU A 206 28.49 -0.17 -20.39
CA LEU A 206 27.88 1.10 -20.80
C LEU A 206 26.54 0.92 -21.52
N ILE A 207 26.41 -0.10 -22.36
CA ILE A 207 25.17 -0.33 -23.12
C ILE A 207 23.96 -0.69 -22.24
N GLN A 208 24.20 -1.19 -21.02
CA GLN A 208 23.13 -1.51 -20.08
C GLN A 208 22.54 -0.27 -19.40
N PHE A 209 23.25 0.86 -19.38
CA PHE A 209 22.70 2.08 -18.79
C PHE A 209 21.58 2.63 -19.67
N GLN A 210 20.39 2.82 -19.08
CA GLN A 210 19.18 3.20 -19.81
C GLN A 210 19.37 4.49 -20.63
N TYR A 211 20.07 5.49 -20.09
CA TYR A 211 20.40 6.72 -20.82
C TYR A 211 21.19 6.46 -22.10
N ILE A 212 22.24 5.61 -22.03
CA ILE A 212 23.09 5.26 -23.17
C ILE A 212 22.27 4.48 -24.19
N ARG A 213 21.48 3.51 -23.73
CA ARG A 213 20.60 2.73 -24.59
C ARG A 213 19.60 3.60 -25.34
N ASN A 214 18.95 4.53 -24.64
CA ASN A 214 18.02 5.50 -25.25
C ASN A 214 18.72 6.38 -26.29
N CYS A 215 19.97 6.80 -26.03
CA CYS A 215 20.75 7.55 -27.00
C CYS A 215 21.04 6.73 -28.26
N VAL A 216 21.46 5.47 -28.12
CA VAL A 216 21.70 4.57 -29.25
C VAL A 216 20.41 4.32 -30.04
N MET A 217 19.29 4.10 -29.36
CA MET A 217 18.00 3.85 -30.01
C MET A 217 17.51 5.05 -30.83
N ASN A 218 17.75 6.26 -30.34
CA ASN A 218 17.36 7.53 -30.96
C ASN A 218 18.43 8.13 -31.88
N ARG A 219 19.59 7.46 -32.05
CA ARG A 219 20.76 7.95 -32.80
C ARG A 219 21.29 9.31 -32.31
N THR A 220 21.17 9.58 -31.02
CA THR A 220 21.73 10.76 -30.37
C THR A 220 23.06 10.42 -29.71
N LEU A 221 23.94 11.42 -29.56
CA LEU A 221 25.25 11.25 -28.93
C LEU A 221 25.10 11.28 -27.39
N PRO A 222 25.48 10.22 -26.65
CA PRO A 222 25.56 10.28 -25.19
C PRO A 222 26.57 11.33 -24.76
N HIS A 223 26.14 12.25 -23.88
CA HIS A 223 26.97 13.35 -23.40
C HIS A 223 27.12 13.32 -21.88
N PHE A 224 28.36 13.32 -21.41
CA PHE A 224 28.72 13.21 -20.00
C PHE A 224 29.55 14.39 -19.52
N ILE A 225 29.37 14.71 -18.24
CA ILE A 225 30.20 15.62 -17.44
C ILE A 225 31.04 14.75 -16.53
N LEU A 226 32.35 14.95 -16.54
CA LEU A 226 33.25 14.32 -15.59
C LEU A 226 33.30 15.17 -14.31
N VAL A 227 32.73 14.63 -13.23
CA VAL A 227 32.56 15.33 -11.95
C VAL A 227 33.49 14.74 -10.91
N GLU A 228 34.14 15.60 -10.13
CA GLU A 228 34.98 15.13 -9.01
C GLU A 228 34.13 14.50 -7.90
N CYS A 229 34.55 13.32 -7.44
CA CYS A 229 33.96 12.63 -6.30
C CYS A 229 34.00 13.48 -5.01
N SER A 230 34.89 14.47 -4.91
CA SER A 230 34.98 15.43 -3.79
C SER A 230 33.66 16.19 -3.57
N LYS A 231 32.98 16.59 -4.64
CA LYS A 231 31.69 17.30 -4.61
C LYS A 231 30.57 16.39 -4.09
N ILE A 232 30.57 15.13 -4.53
CA ILE A 232 29.60 14.12 -4.10
C ILE A 232 29.80 13.76 -2.63
N LYS A 233 31.06 13.63 -2.19
CA LYS A 233 31.40 13.42 -0.77
C LYS A 233 30.88 14.54 0.13
N LYS A 234 30.96 15.80 -0.31
CA LYS A 234 30.37 16.93 0.43
C LYS A 234 28.84 16.83 0.55
N MET A 235 28.16 16.40 -0.51
CA MET A 235 26.70 16.16 -0.46
C MET A 235 26.35 15.05 0.52
N TYR A 236 27.10 13.94 0.46
CA TYR A 236 26.99 12.83 1.40
C TYR A 236 27.20 13.29 2.85
N GLU A 237 28.27 14.04 3.14
CA GLU A 237 28.57 14.55 4.49
C GLU A 237 27.43 15.42 5.03
N GLN A 238 26.87 16.31 4.20
CA GLN A 238 25.73 17.13 4.59
C GLN A 238 24.50 16.29 4.94
N GLU A 239 24.22 15.24 4.18
CA GLU A 239 23.10 14.34 4.45
C GLU A 239 23.32 13.49 5.70
N MET A 240 24.55 13.00 5.92
CA MET A 240 24.89 12.25 7.14
C MET A 240 24.75 13.11 8.40
N ILE A 241 25.20 14.37 8.36
CA ILE A 241 25.00 15.32 9.47
C ILE A 241 23.51 15.50 9.77
N ALA A 242 22.66 15.58 8.74
CA ALA A 242 21.21 15.69 8.91
C ALA A 242 20.59 14.41 9.51
N ILE A 243 21.06 13.23 9.07
CA ILE A 243 20.64 11.93 9.59
C ILE A 243 21.04 11.76 11.06
N GLU A 244 22.28 12.06 11.42
CA GLU A 244 22.77 11.99 12.81
C GLU A 244 21.97 12.95 13.72
N ALA A 245 21.67 14.16 13.23
CA ALA A 245 20.82 15.10 13.93
C ALA A 245 19.39 14.57 14.11
N ALA A 246 18.84 13.81 13.16
CA ALA A 246 17.52 13.20 13.26
C ALA A 246 17.48 12.04 14.27
N ILE A 247 18.50 11.18 14.27
CA ILE A 247 18.62 10.04 15.21
C ILE A 247 18.71 10.53 16.66
N ASN A 248 19.59 11.50 16.92
CA ASN A 248 19.83 12.02 18.26
C ASN A 248 18.56 12.66 18.88
N ARG A 249 17.61 13.13 18.06
CA ARG A 249 16.30 13.66 18.51
C ARG A 249 15.36 12.57 19.03
N ASN A 250 15.39 11.38 18.44
CA ASN A 250 14.45 10.30 18.74
C ASN A 250 14.80 9.50 20.01
N SER A 251 15.91 9.84 20.68
CA SER A 251 16.37 9.19 21.92
C SER A 251 15.56 9.57 23.18
N SER A 252 14.59 10.48 23.08
CA SER A 252 13.76 10.89 24.23
C SER A 252 12.50 10.03 24.39
N ASN A 253 12.53 9.20 25.45
CA ASN A 253 11.41 8.47 26.05
C ASN A 253 10.72 7.39 25.21
N LEU A 254 11.45 6.32 24.90
CA LEU A 254 10.81 5.00 24.78
C LEU A 254 10.27 4.63 26.17
N PRO A 255 8.96 4.40 26.35
CA PRO A 255 8.46 3.86 27.60
C PRO A 255 9.16 2.52 27.85
N LEU A 256 9.66 2.34 29.08
CA LEU A 256 10.19 1.06 29.54
C LEU A 256 9.21 -0.06 29.15
N PRO A 257 9.69 -1.22 28.67
CA PRO A 257 8.82 -2.35 28.37
C PRO A 257 7.92 -2.60 29.58
N LEU A 258 6.62 -2.41 29.40
CA LEU A 258 5.67 -2.77 30.44
C LEU A 258 5.92 -4.25 30.78
N PRO A 259 5.94 -4.63 32.07
CA PRO A 259 6.08 -6.03 32.45
C PRO A 259 5.05 -6.87 31.69
N PRO A 260 5.40 -8.09 31.24
CA PRO A 260 4.49 -8.94 30.48
C PRO A 260 3.17 -9.00 31.22
N LYS A 261 2.11 -8.48 30.60
CA LYS A 261 0.76 -8.56 31.16
C LYS A 261 0.49 -10.03 31.44
N LYS A 262 0.09 -10.36 32.67
CA LYS A 262 -0.30 -11.71 33.09
C LYS A 262 -1.06 -12.39 31.97
N THR A 263 -0.59 -13.56 31.57
CA THR A 263 -1.18 -14.39 30.50
C THR A 263 -2.66 -14.54 30.78
N ARG A 264 -3.48 -13.72 30.13
CA ARG A 264 -4.92 -13.93 30.12
C ARG A 264 -5.12 -15.26 29.41
N VAL A 265 -6.02 -16.10 29.90
CA VAL A 265 -6.46 -17.27 29.13
C VAL A 265 -7.02 -16.71 27.82
N ILE A 266 -6.40 -17.10 26.70
CA ILE A 266 -6.81 -16.70 25.36
C ILE A 266 -7.75 -17.80 24.88
N SER A 267 -8.97 -17.43 24.50
CA SER A 267 -9.90 -18.36 23.85
C SER A 267 -9.74 -18.22 22.34
N HIS A 268 -9.71 -19.33 21.61
CA HIS A 268 -9.60 -19.31 20.15
C HIS A 268 -10.96 -19.45 19.50
N VAL A 269 -11.15 -18.85 18.32
CA VAL A 269 -12.42 -19.00 17.58
C VAL A 269 -12.73 -20.46 17.22
N TRP A 270 -11.71 -21.29 17.05
CA TRP A 270 -11.87 -22.73 16.79
C TRP A 270 -12.54 -23.51 17.93
N ASP A 271 -12.55 -22.97 19.15
CA ASP A 271 -13.23 -23.58 20.29
C ASP A 271 -14.74 -23.25 20.32
N ASN A 272 -15.22 -22.43 19.37
CA ASN A 272 -16.58 -21.89 19.37
C ASN A 272 -17.41 -22.41 18.18
N ASN A 273 -18.22 -23.44 18.45
CA ASN A 273 -19.12 -24.06 17.47
C ASN A 273 -20.50 -23.38 17.38
N ASN A 274 -20.67 -22.18 17.94
CA ASN A 274 -21.93 -21.44 17.78
C ASN A 274 -22.00 -20.78 16.40
N PRO A 275 -23.21 -20.62 15.84
CA PRO A 275 -23.39 -19.86 14.60
C PRO A 275 -22.97 -18.40 14.79
N PHE A 276 -22.40 -17.81 13.76
CA PHE A 276 -22.06 -16.40 13.76
C PHE A 276 -23.33 -15.55 13.63
N GLN A 277 -23.47 -14.57 14.53
CA GLN A 277 -24.66 -13.74 14.61
C GLN A 277 -24.24 -12.28 14.83
N ILE A 278 -25.06 -11.35 14.36
CA ILE A 278 -24.98 -9.92 14.72
C ILE A 278 -26.39 -9.39 15.00
N VAL A 279 -26.49 -8.32 15.78
CA VAL A 279 -27.77 -7.61 15.96
C VAL A 279 -27.74 -6.33 15.15
N LEU A 280 -28.69 -6.19 14.22
CA LEU A 280 -28.99 -4.93 13.56
C LEU A 280 -29.84 -4.08 14.51
N VAL A 281 -29.23 -3.07 15.13
CA VAL A 281 -29.88 -2.28 16.18
C VAL A 281 -30.74 -1.19 15.54
N LYS A 282 -30.11 -0.26 14.81
CA LYS A 282 -30.77 0.90 14.23
C LYS A 282 -30.02 1.45 13.01
N GLY A 283 -30.70 2.24 12.20
CA GLY A 283 -30.12 3.02 11.12
C GLY A 283 -30.54 4.47 11.25
N ASN A 284 -29.60 5.38 11.03
CA ASN A 284 -29.80 6.82 11.14
C ASN A 284 -29.52 7.51 9.81
N LYS A 285 -30.20 8.62 9.54
CA LYS A 285 -30.03 9.44 8.31
C LYS A 285 -30.14 8.61 7.02
N LEU A 286 -31.13 7.71 6.95
CA LEU A 286 -31.34 6.83 5.80
C LEU A 286 -31.84 7.59 4.56
N ASN A 287 -32.39 8.79 4.72
CA ASN A 287 -32.87 9.66 3.64
C ASN A 287 -33.85 8.94 2.69
N THR A 288 -34.78 8.18 3.25
CA THR A 288 -35.79 7.42 2.50
C THR A 288 -37.19 8.02 2.66
N GLU A 289 -38.00 7.97 1.60
CA GLU A 289 -39.38 8.46 1.61
C GLU A 289 -40.33 7.51 2.35
N GLU A 290 -41.39 8.03 2.98
CA GLU A 290 -42.35 7.20 3.74
C GLU A 290 -43.12 6.18 2.88
N THR A 291 -43.19 6.43 1.57
CA THR A 291 -43.87 5.61 0.58
C THR A 291 -43.09 4.36 0.17
N VAL A 292 -41.80 4.26 0.51
CA VAL A 292 -40.96 3.10 0.19
C VAL A 292 -40.82 2.18 1.41
N LYS A 293 -40.55 0.90 1.16
CA LYS A 293 -40.08 0.00 2.23
C LYS A 293 -38.56 0.00 2.26
N VAL A 294 -37.94 -0.22 3.41
CA VAL A 294 -36.49 -0.23 3.58
C VAL A 294 -36.10 -1.53 4.26
N HIS A 295 -35.03 -2.15 3.79
CA HIS A 295 -34.39 -3.26 4.48
C HIS A 295 -32.87 -3.13 4.40
N VAL A 296 -32.18 -3.84 5.29
CA VAL A 296 -30.73 -4.01 5.27
C VAL A 296 -30.43 -5.43 4.81
N ARG A 297 -29.56 -5.54 3.82
CA ARG A 297 -29.00 -6.81 3.37
C ARG A 297 -27.60 -6.98 3.96
N ALA A 298 -27.30 -8.18 4.45
CA ALA A 298 -26.02 -8.52 5.04
C ALA A 298 -25.43 -9.77 4.36
N GLY A 299 -24.13 -9.79 4.15
CA GLY A 299 -23.39 -10.94 3.63
C GLY A 299 -22.00 -11.03 4.24
N LEU A 300 -21.47 -12.25 4.32
CA LEU A 300 -20.11 -12.53 4.77
C LEU A 300 -19.26 -12.94 3.57
N PHE A 301 -18.13 -12.26 3.39
CA PHE A 301 -17.26 -12.46 2.24
C PHE A 301 -15.83 -12.76 2.65
N HIS A 302 -15.15 -13.54 1.83
CA HIS A 302 -13.70 -13.67 1.81
C HIS A 302 -13.22 -13.30 0.40
N GLY A 303 -12.80 -12.05 0.22
CA GLY A 303 -12.48 -11.51 -1.09
C GLY A 303 -13.78 -11.35 -1.87
N THR A 304 -13.88 -11.99 -3.03
CA THR A 304 -15.11 -12.05 -3.85
C THR A 304 -16.04 -13.19 -3.44
N GLU A 305 -15.55 -14.19 -2.70
CA GLU A 305 -16.34 -15.37 -2.36
C GLU A 305 -17.32 -15.09 -1.22
N LEU A 306 -18.59 -15.44 -1.44
CA LEU A 306 -19.63 -15.41 -0.42
C LEU A 306 -19.54 -16.66 0.46
N LEU A 307 -19.24 -16.48 1.75
CA LEU A 307 -18.99 -17.57 2.70
C LEU A 307 -20.26 -18.36 3.07
N CYS A 308 -21.41 -17.69 3.07
CA CYS A 308 -22.72 -18.28 3.35
C CYS A 308 -23.84 -17.41 2.78
N LYS A 309 -25.08 -17.92 2.76
CA LYS A 309 -26.23 -17.21 2.16
C LYS A 309 -26.43 -15.82 2.79
N THR A 310 -26.66 -14.82 1.95
CA THR A 310 -26.98 -13.45 2.40
C THR A 310 -28.28 -13.43 3.21
N ILE A 311 -28.32 -12.59 4.25
CA ILE A 311 -29.49 -12.35 5.10
C ILE A 311 -30.11 -11.01 4.71
N VAL A 312 -31.43 -10.90 4.80
CA VAL A 312 -32.17 -9.64 4.61
C VAL A 312 -33.00 -9.41 5.86
N SER A 313 -32.91 -8.19 6.41
CA SER A 313 -33.70 -7.78 7.56
C SER A 313 -35.20 -7.69 7.22
N SER A 314 -36.02 -7.56 8.25
CA SER A 314 -37.41 -7.15 8.11
C SER A 314 -37.58 -5.85 7.31
N GLU A 315 -38.61 -5.82 6.44
CA GLU A 315 -38.99 -4.65 5.66
C GLU A 315 -39.77 -3.67 6.54
N ILE A 316 -39.25 -2.45 6.68
CA ILE A 316 -39.88 -1.36 7.44
C ILE A 316 -40.28 -0.20 6.52
N SER A 317 -41.25 0.63 6.89
CA SER A 317 -41.62 1.81 6.08
C SER A 317 -40.51 2.86 6.13
N GLY A 318 -40.24 3.58 5.04
CA GLY A 318 -39.14 4.55 4.95
C GLY A 318 -39.31 5.72 5.92
N LYS A 319 -38.21 6.12 6.57
CA LYS A 319 -38.04 7.27 7.47
C LYS A 319 -36.55 7.57 7.56
N ASN A 320 -36.20 8.70 8.16
CA ASN A 320 -34.80 9.05 8.38
C ASN A 320 -34.11 8.14 9.39
N ASP A 321 -34.75 7.85 10.53
CA ASP A 321 -34.19 7.04 11.59
C ASP A 321 -35.10 5.86 11.91
N HIS A 322 -34.50 4.70 12.11
CA HIS A 322 -35.20 3.43 12.26
C HIS A 322 -34.53 2.50 13.24
N ILE A 323 -35.33 1.74 13.99
CA ILE A 323 -34.87 0.72 14.92
C ILE A 323 -35.37 -0.63 14.42
N TRP A 324 -34.44 -1.55 14.16
CA TRP A 324 -34.74 -2.93 13.80
C TRP A 324 -34.71 -3.86 15.02
N ASN A 325 -33.65 -3.74 15.85
CA ASN A 325 -33.34 -4.68 16.94
C ASN A 325 -33.51 -6.15 16.52
N GLU A 326 -32.98 -6.48 15.34
CA GLU A 326 -33.17 -7.77 14.70
C GLU A 326 -31.87 -8.59 14.76
N LEU A 327 -31.97 -9.85 15.16
CA LEU A 327 -30.85 -10.79 15.15
C LEU A 327 -30.68 -11.36 13.74
N LEU A 328 -29.51 -11.13 13.14
CA LEU A 328 -29.12 -11.69 11.85
C LEU A 328 -28.18 -12.87 12.13
N GLU A 329 -28.68 -14.10 11.94
CA GLU A 329 -27.94 -15.35 12.11
C GLU A 329 -27.45 -15.89 10.77
N PHE A 330 -26.13 -16.04 10.64
CA PHE A 330 -25.49 -16.54 9.43
C PHE A 330 -25.30 -18.04 9.51
N ASP A 331 -25.48 -18.71 8.36
CA ASP A 331 -25.30 -20.16 8.19
C ASP A 331 -23.80 -20.51 8.09
N ILE A 332 -23.05 -20.13 9.13
CA ILE A 332 -21.62 -20.40 9.32
C ILE A 332 -21.28 -20.35 10.80
N ASN A 333 -20.47 -21.30 11.29
CA ASN A 333 -20.02 -21.31 12.67
C ASN A 333 -18.85 -20.34 12.88
N ILE A 334 -18.68 -19.86 14.11
CA ILE A 334 -17.59 -18.95 14.46
C ILE A 334 -16.21 -19.60 14.23
N CYS A 335 -16.09 -20.91 14.47
CA CYS A 335 -14.86 -21.68 14.24
C CYS A 335 -14.45 -21.75 12.76
N ASP A 336 -15.40 -21.63 11.83
CA ASP A 336 -15.17 -21.72 10.39
C ASP A 336 -14.91 -20.35 9.73
N LEU A 337 -14.96 -19.26 10.49
CA LEU A 337 -14.71 -17.93 9.95
C LEU A 337 -13.22 -17.74 9.61
N PRO A 338 -12.86 -17.42 8.35
CA PRO A 338 -11.48 -17.11 8.01
C PRO A 338 -11.07 -15.76 8.61
N ARG A 339 -9.76 -15.60 8.87
CA ARG A 339 -9.18 -14.39 9.49
C ARG A 339 -9.60 -13.08 8.81
N MET A 340 -9.76 -13.10 7.49
CA MET A 340 -10.08 -11.96 6.64
C MET A 340 -11.56 -11.90 6.23
N ALA A 341 -12.44 -12.56 6.98
CA ALA A 341 -13.88 -12.46 6.79
C ALA A 341 -14.36 -11.00 6.92
N ARG A 342 -15.13 -10.58 5.92
CA ARG A 342 -15.71 -9.23 5.77
C ARG A 342 -17.22 -9.30 5.91
N LEU A 343 -17.78 -8.51 6.81
CA LEU A 343 -19.20 -8.27 6.89
C LEU A 343 -19.55 -7.10 5.97
N CYS A 344 -20.35 -7.37 4.94
CA CYS A 344 -20.80 -6.39 3.97
C CYS A 344 -22.29 -6.12 4.17
N LEU A 345 -22.66 -4.86 4.34
CA LEU A 345 -24.02 -4.40 4.61
C LEU A 345 -24.46 -3.42 3.53
N ALA A 346 -25.70 -3.52 3.06
CA ALA A 346 -26.29 -2.53 2.16
C ALA A 346 -27.75 -2.24 2.54
N VAL A 347 -28.09 -0.96 2.53
CA VAL A 347 -29.44 -0.46 2.72
C VAL A 347 -30.12 -0.33 1.36
N TYR A 348 -31.30 -0.92 1.23
CA TYR A 348 -32.13 -0.82 0.03
C TYR A 348 -33.48 -0.22 0.35
N ALA A 349 -33.90 0.74 -0.48
CA ALA A 349 -35.29 1.15 -0.59
C ALA A 349 -35.99 0.26 -1.63
N VAL A 350 -37.17 -0.24 -1.30
CA VAL A 350 -37.92 -1.24 -2.05
C VAL A 350 -39.27 -0.66 -2.41
N LEU A 351 -39.57 -0.71 -3.71
CA LEU A 351 -40.84 -0.32 -4.28
C LEU A 351 -41.52 -1.55 -4.91
N ASP A 352 -42.75 -1.79 -4.47
CA ASP A 352 -43.62 -2.77 -5.10
C ASP A 352 -44.04 -2.25 -6.48
N LYS A 353 -43.96 -3.09 -7.53
CA LYS A 353 -44.45 -2.70 -8.85
C LYS A 353 -45.95 -2.47 -8.80
N VAL A 354 -46.37 -1.21 -8.84
CA VAL A 354 -47.77 -0.87 -9.12
C VAL A 354 -48.05 -1.21 -10.58
N LYS A 355 -48.92 -2.20 -10.83
CA LYS A 355 -49.55 -2.38 -12.16
C LYS A 355 -50.53 -1.23 -12.37
N THR A 356 -50.08 -0.06 -12.82
CA THR A 356 -51.01 0.98 -13.32
C THR A 356 -50.57 1.57 -14.65
N LYS A 357 -51.63 1.80 -15.45
CA LYS A 357 -51.67 2.22 -16.85
C LYS A 357 -50.78 3.43 -17.14
N LYS A 358 -50.22 3.44 -18.35
CA LYS A 358 -49.57 4.57 -19.05
C LYS A 358 -49.80 5.92 -18.37
N SER A 359 -48.81 6.38 -17.61
CA SER A 359 -48.68 7.78 -17.22
C SER A 359 -47.28 8.25 -17.60
N THR A 360 -47.22 8.93 -18.74
CA THR A 360 -46.10 9.76 -19.18
C THR A 360 -46.04 11.01 -18.32
N LYS A 361 -45.37 10.92 -17.18
CA LYS A 361 -44.71 12.07 -16.55
C LYS A 361 -43.35 11.61 -16.03
N THR A 362 -42.33 12.07 -16.75
CA THR A 362 -40.90 11.94 -16.48
C THR A 362 -40.58 12.38 -15.05
N ILE A 363 -40.36 11.40 -14.17
CA ILE A 363 -39.50 11.58 -12.99
C ILE A 363 -38.09 11.35 -13.52
N ASN A 364 -37.18 12.29 -13.23
CA ASN A 364 -35.79 12.29 -13.67
C ASN A 364 -35.18 10.87 -13.68
N PRO A 365 -34.42 10.47 -14.72
CA PRO A 365 -33.67 9.22 -14.68
C PRO A 365 -32.73 9.33 -13.48
N SER A 366 -32.99 8.55 -12.43
CA SER A 366 -32.17 8.55 -11.23
C SER A 366 -30.73 8.26 -11.64
N LYS A 367 -29.79 9.06 -11.13
CA LYS A 367 -28.34 8.91 -11.27
C LYS A 367 -27.77 7.54 -10.85
N TYR A 368 -28.63 6.62 -10.40
CA TYR A 368 -28.30 5.34 -9.79
C TYR A 368 -29.11 4.21 -10.42
N GLN A 369 -28.43 3.10 -10.71
CA GLN A 369 -28.98 1.90 -11.31
C GLN A 369 -29.91 1.16 -10.33
N THR A 370 -31.10 0.76 -10.80
CA THR A 370 -32.09 0.05 -9.99
C THR A 370 -32.00 -1.45 -10.21
N ILE A 371 -32.04 -2.24 -9.15
CA ILE A 371 -31.99 -3.71 -9.25
C ILE A 371 -33.41 -4.27 -9.22
N ARG A 372 -33.77 -5.10 -10.20
CA ARG A 372 -35.11 -5.71 -10.31
C ARG A 372 -35.02 -7.19 -9.94
N LYS A 373 -35.57 -7.57 -8.79
CA LYS A 373 -35.57 -8.96 -8.30
C LYS A 373 -36.92 -9.30 -7.68
N ALA A 374 -37.41 -10.51 -7.93
CA ALA A 374 -38.68 -11.01 -7.37
C ALA A 374 -39.90 -10.07 -7.54
N GLY A 375 -39.99 -9.35 -8.66
CA GLY A 375 -41.11 -8.44 -8.96
C GLY A 375 -41.06 -7.09 -8.23
N LYS A 376 -40.07 -6.84 -7.37
CA LYS A 376 -39.81 -5.57 -6.69
C LYS A 376 -38.68 -4.80 -7.36
N VAL A 377 -38.66 -3.48 -7.17
CA VAL A 377 -37.56 -2.61 -7.58
C VAL A 377 -36.79 -2.18 -6.34
N HIS A 378 -35.50 -2.51 -6.30
CA HIS A 378 -34.57 -2.19 -5.22
C HIS A 378 -33.70 -1.01 -5.64
N TYR A 379 -33.70 0.01 -4.81
CA TYR A 379 -32.90 1.23 -4.96
C TYR A 379 -31.80 1.19 -3.91
N PRO A 380 -30.52 1.10 -4.32
CA PRO A 380 -29.41 1.13 -3.38
C PRO A 380 -29.34 2.51 -2.72
N VAL A 381 -29.35 2.55 -1.39
CA VAL A 381 -29.29 3.79 -0.61
C VAL A 381 -27.87 4.04 -0.15
N ALA A 382 -27.30 3.07 0.58
CA ALA A 382 -25.93 3.15 1.08
C ALA A 382 -25.37 1.76 1.40
N TRP A 383 -24.06 1.60 1.36
CA TRP A 383 -23.37 0.36 1.75
C TRP A 383 -22.22 0.65 2.72
N VAL A 384 -21.88 -0.33 3.54
CA VAL A 384 -20.73 -0.26 4.43
C VAL A 384 -20.20 -1.65 4.70
N ASN A 385 -18.87 -1.77 4.75
CA ASN A 385 -18.19 -3.02 5.05
C ASN A 385 -17.42 -2.86 6.35
N THR A 386 -17.20 -3.97 7.06
CA THR A 386 -16.32 -4.01 8.23
C THR A 386 -15.69 -5.39 8.35
N MET A 387 -14.47 -5.46 8.88
CA MET A 387 -13.82 -6.73 9.17
C MET A 387 -14.48 -7.38 10.39
N VAL A 388 -14.76 -8.69 10.32
CA VAL A 388 -15.30 -9.46 11.46
C VAL A 388 -14.29 -9.56 12.60
N PHE A 389 -13.00 -9.59 12.25
CA PHE A 389 -11.88 -9.56 13.17
C PHE A 389 -11.18 -8.19 13.12
N ASP A 390 -10.67 -7.71 14.24
CA ASP A 390 -9.86 -6.49 14.29
C ASP A 390 -8.41 -6.72 13.79
N PHE A 391 -7.58 -5.67 13.82
CA PHE A 391 -6.19 -5.74 13.37
C PHE A 391 -5.28 -6.63 14.24
N LYS A 392 -5.73 -7.00 15.45
CA LYS A 392 -5.02 -7.92 16.37
C LYS A 392 -5.49 -9.36 16.22
N GLY A 393 -6.46 -9.61 15.34
CA GLY A 393 -7.09 -10.93 15.18
C GLY A 393 -8.11 -11.23 16.26
N GLN A 394 -8.56 -10.24 17.04
CA GLN A 394 -9.65 -10.42 17.97
C GLN A 394 -10.98 -10.41 17.20
N LEU A 395 -11.87 -11.36 17.48
CA LEU A 395 -13.26 -11.31 17.00
C LEU A 395 -13.92 -10.06 17.59
N ARG A 396 -14.50 -9.21 16.72
CA ARG A 396 -15.16 -7.99 17.18
C ARG A 396 -16.31 -8.32 18.12
N SER A 397 -16.49 -7.49 19.14
CA SER A 397 -17.53 -7.65 20.16
C SER A 397 -18.10 -6.29 20.55
N GLY A 398 -19.38 -6.24 20.90
CA GLY A 398 -20.03 -5.02 21.36
C GLY A 398 -20.59 -4.15 20.24
N ASP A 399 -20.97 -2.93 20.60
CA ASP A 399 -21.68 -1.98 19.75
C ASP A 399 -20.71 -1.22 18.82
N ILE A 400 -21.07 -1.08 17.54
CA ILE A 400 -20.30 -0.33 16.54
C ILE A 400 -21.23 0.48 15.62
N ILE A 401 -20.83 1.72 15.36
CA ILE A 401 -21.51 2.62 14.43
C ILE A 401 -20.70 2.68 13.14
N LEU A 402 -21.33 2.28 12.04
CA LEU A 402 -20.74 2.23 10.71
C LEU A 402 -21.35 3.33 9.84
N HIS A 403 -20.56 4.33 9.47
CA HIS A 403 -20.96 5.38 8.54
C HIS A 403 -20.72 4.91 7.11
N SER A 404 -21.77 4.96 6.31
CA SER A 404 -21.85 4.30 5.02
C SER A 404 -21.50 5.21 3.84
N TRP A 405 -21.34 4.56 2.69
CA TRP A 405 -21.00 5.15 1.39
C TRP A 405 -22.23 5.06 0.47
N SER A 406 -22.48 6.12 -0.31
CA SER A 406 -23.65 6.21 -1.21
C SER A 406 -23.34 5.87 -2.67
N SER A 407 -22.07 5.70 -3.04
CA SER A 407 -21.66 5.37 -4.40
C SER A 407 -21.60 3.86 -4.58
N PHE A 408 -22.43 3.32 -5.47
CA PHE A 408 -22.45 1.90 -5.79
C PHE A 408 -21.79 1.67 -7.17
N PRO A 409 -21.07 0.54 -7.37
CA PRO A 409 -20.66 0.10 -8.69
C PRO A 409 -21.87 -0.13 -9.61
N ASP A 410 -21.70 0.05 -10.92
CA ASP A 410 -22.76 -0.15 -11.91
C ASP A 410 -23.21 -1.63 -12.01
N GLU A 411 -22.29 -2.56 -11.72
CA GLU A 411 -22.54 -4.00 -11.75
C GLU A 411 -22.50 -4.60 -10.33
N LEU A 412 -23.68 -4.94 -9.79
CA LEU A 412 -23.84 -5.56 -8.47
C LEU A 412 -24.66 -6.84 -8.58
N GLU A 413 -24.00 -7.95 -8.91
CA GLU A 413 -24.65 -9.26 -9.02
C GLU A 413 -25.33 -9.67 -7.71
N GLU A 414 -24.65 -9.46 -6.58
CA GLU A 414 -25.13 -9.88 -5.26
C GLU A 414 -25.92 -8.80 -4.50
N MET A 415 -26.14 -7.62 -5.09
CA MET A 415 -26.69 -6.46 -4.40
C MET A 415 -25.89 -6.05 -3.13
N LEU A 416 -24.61 -6.42 -3.03
CA LEU A 416 -23.67 -6.03 -1.98
C LEU A 416 -22.36 -5.61 -2.65
N ASN A 417 -21.56 -4.76 -1.98
CA ASN A 417 -20.31 -4.24 -2.54
C ASN A 417 -19.09 -4.76 -1.76
N PRO A 418 -18.69 -6.04 -1.90
CA PRO A 418 -17.57 -6.61 -1.14
C PRO A 418 -16.22 -5.97 -1.49
N MET A 419 -16.04 -5.49 -2.73
CA MET A 419 -14.83 -4.77 -3.17
C MET A 419 -14.66 -3.38 -2.55
N GLY A 420 -15.72 -2.86 -1.92
CA GLY A 420 -15.69 -1.58 -1.23
C GLY A 420 -14.79 -1.59 0.01
N THR A 421 -14.29 -0.41 0.38
CA THR A 421 -13.46 -0.24 1.58
C THR A 421 -14.16 -0.72 2.84
N VAL A 422 -13.38 -1.29 3.77
CA VAL A 422 -13.82 -1.65 5.12
C VAL A 422 -13.72 -0.50 6.12
N GLN A 423 -13.23 0.65 5.68
CA GLN A 423 -13.15 1.86 6.49
C GLN A 423 -14.50 2.59 6.51
N THR A 424 -14.89 3.03 7.69
CA THR A 424 -16.09 3.86 7.87
C THR A 424 -15.91 5.20 7.16
N ASN A 425 -16.99 5.74 6.60
CA ASN A 425 -16.96 7.06 5.96
C ASN A 425 -16.57 8.14 7.00
N PRO A 426 -15.49 8.92 6.76
CA PRO A 426 -15.05 9.96 7.70
C PRO A 426 -16.02 11.16 7.76
N TYR A 427 -16.88 11.35 6.76
CA TYR A 427 -17.86 12.43 6.70
C TYR A 427 -19.16 12.05 7.46
N THR A 428 -19.04 11.86 8.76
CA THR A 428 -20.11 11.36 9.65
C THR A 428 -21.37 12.24 9.72
N GLU A 429 -21.22 13.54 9.43
CA GLU A 429 -22.33 14.51 9.49
C GLU A 429 -23.41 14.25 8.45
N ASN A 430 -23.04 13.80 7.25
CA ASN A 430 -23.97 13.61 6.13
C ASN A 430 -24.20 12.14 5.78
N ALA A 431 -23.35 11.23 6.28
CA ALA A 431 -23.44 9.81 5.99
C ALA A 431 -24.60 9.15 6.75
N THR A 432 -25.31 8.27 6.03
CA THR A 432 -26.20 7.27 6.65
C THR A 432 -25.38 6.39 7.58
N ALA A 433 -25.86 6.13 8.80
CA ALA A 433 -25.15 5.34 9.79
C ALA A 433 -25.94 4.09 10.16
N LEU A 434 -25.29 2.93 10.14
CA LEU A 434 -25.84 1.69 10.67
C LEU A 434 -25.22 1.38 12.02
N HIS A 435 -26.06 1.10 13.00
CA HIS A 435 -25.65 0.64 14.31
C HIS A 435 -25.86 -0.87 14.38
N ILE A 436 -24.76 -1.61 14.50
CA ILE A 436 -24.77 -3.05 14.67
C ILE A 436 -24.09 -3.41 15.98
N LYS A 437 -24.44 -4.57 16.51
CA LYS A 437 -23.83 -5.12 17.72
C LYS A 437 -23.35 -6.53 17.48
N PHE A 438 -22.05 -6.73 17.69
CA PHE A 438 -21.46 -8.05 17.74
C PHE A 438 -21.78 -8.71 19.10
N PRO A 439 -22.05 -10.02 19.14
CA PRO A 439 -22.30 -10.76 20.38
C PRO A 439 -21.16 -10.54 21.37
N GLU A 440 -21.52 -10.13 22.59
CA GLU A 440 -20.54 -9.86 23.64
C GLU A 440 -20.41 -11.11 24.53
N ASN A 441 -19.23 -11.74 24.50
CA ASN A 441 -18.95 -12.83 25.43
C ASN A 441 -18.52 -12.26 26.78
N LYS A 442 -19.37 -12.42 27.79
CA LYS A 442 -19.15 -11.88 29.15
C LYS A 442 -17.92 -12.45 29.87
N LYS A 443 -17.34 -13.56 29.38
CA LYS A 443 -16.22 -14.25 30.04
C LYS A 443 -14.87 -13.79 29.50
N GLN A 444 -14.61 -13.96 28.20
CA GLN A 444 -13.31 -13.67 27.57
C GLN A 444 -13.46 -13.39 26.06
N PRO A 445 -12.57 -12.57 25.47
CA PRO A 445 -12.54 -12.33 24.03
C PRO A 445 -11.99 -13.54 23.26
N TYR A 446 -12.50 -13.77 22.05
CA TYR A 446 -11.99 -14.77 21.12
C TYR A 446 -10.96 -14.16 20.18
N TYR A 447 -9.87 -14.89 19.92
CA TYR A 447 -8.85 -14.52 18.94
C TYR A 447 -8.75 -15.59 17.84
N TYR A 448 -8.38 -15.14 16.64
CA TYR A 448 -7.92 -16.04 15.59
C TYR A 448 -6.67 -16.81 16.09
N PRO A 449 -6.54 -18.12 15.82
CA PRO A 449 -5.41 -18.90 16.31
C PRO A 449 -4.07 -18.36 15.82
N PRO A 450 -3.02 -18.41 16.66
CA PRO A 450 -1.66 -18.14 16.21
C PRO A 450 -1.19 -19.23 15.25
N PHE A 451 -0.13 -18.92 14.49
CA PHE A 451 0.35 -19.80 13.43
C PHE A 451 0.73 -21.22 13.91
N ASP A 452 1.34 -21.35 15.08
CA ASP A 452 1.72 -22.67 15.63
C ASP A 452 0.51 -23.59 15.82
N LYS A 453 -0.63 -23.04 16.26
CA LYS A 453 -1.90 -23.78 16.40
C LYS A 453 -2.48 -24.19 15.06
N ILE A 454 -2.27 -23.36 14.03
CA ILE A 454 -2.69 -23.66 12.66
C ILE A 454 -1.93 -24.87 12.12
N ILE A 455 -0.60 -24.90 12.34
CA ILE A 455 0.24 -26.02 11.95
C ILE A 455 -0.11 -27.30 12.72
N GLU A 456 -0.35 -27.22 14.03
CA GLU A 456 -0.80 -28.36 14.84
C GLU A 456 -2.10 -28.95 14.25
N LYS A 457 -3.10 -28.12 13.96
CA LYS A 457 -4.37 -28.56 13.39
C LYS A 457 -4.19 -29.20 12.01
N ALA A 458 -3.36 -28.61 11.14
CA ALA A 458 -3.05 -29.18 9.83
C ALA A 458 -2.38 -30.57 9.94
N ALA A 459 -1.46 -30.73 10.90
CA ALA A 459 -0.78 -32.00 11.15
C ALA A 459 -1.71 -33.09 11.70
N GLU A 460 -2.67 -32.73 12.57
CA GLU A 460 -3.72 -33.63 13.05
C GLU A 460 -4.54 -34.17 11.88
N ILE A 461 -4.99 -33.29 10.97
CA ILE A 461 -5.81 -33.68 9.82
C ILE A 461 -5.01 -34.56 8.85
N ALA A 462 -3.75 -34.20 8.57
CA ALA A 462 -2.88 -35.01 7.73
C ALA A 462 -2.64 -36.42 8.30
N SER A 463 -2.54 -36.53 9.63
CA SER A 463 -2.37 -37.82 10.33
C SER A 463 -3.63 -38.69 10.23
N SER A 464 -4.83 -38.11 10.32
CA SER A 464 -6.08 -38.84 10.09
C SER A 464 -6.28 -39.23 8.62
N ASP A 465 -5.85 -38.38 7.68
CA ASP A 465 -5.97 -38.62 6.23
C ASP A 465 -4.95 -39.62 5.68
N SER A 466 -3.86 -39.88 6.41
CA SER A 466 -2.80 -40.82 6.01
C SER A 466 -3.31 -42.25 5.74
N ALA A 467 -4.49 -42.61 6.25
CA ALA A 467 -5.17 -43.87 5.94
C ALA A 467 -5.84 -43.90 4.54
N ASN A 468 -6.07 -42.75 3.90
CA ASN A 468 -6.83 -42.60 2.65
C ASN A 468 -5.99 -42.08 1.45
N VAL A 469 -4.78 -41.56 1.69
CA VAL A 469 -3.96 -40.79 0.71
C VAL A 469 -2.92 -41.65 -0.03
N ALA A 470 -2.86 -42.96 0.22
CA ALA A 470 -2.03 -43.85 -0.59
C ALA A 470 -2.62 -43.98 -2.03
N SER A 471 -2.00 -43.28 -3.00
CA SER A 471 -2.09 -43.50 -4.46
C SER A 471 -3.43 -43.19 -5.16
N ARG A 472 -3.89 -41.92 -5.17
CA ARG A 472 -5.02 -41.49 -6.03
C ARG A 472 -4.66 -40.69 -7.29
N GLY A 473 -3.39 -40.37 -7.51
CA GLY A 473 -2.92 -39.72 -8.75
C GLY A 473 -2.68 -40.72 -9.88
N GLY A 474 -3.72 -41.33 -10.45
CA GLY A 474 -3.56 -42.05 -11.71
C GLY A 474 -3.03 -41.10 -12.79
N LYS A 475 -2.11 -41.54 -13.68
CA LYS A 475 -1.55 -40.72 -14.79
C LYS A 475 -2.60 -39.94 -15.59
N LYS A 476 -3.84 -40.44 -15.66
CA LYS A 476 -4.98 -39.78 -16.31
C LYS A 476 -5.44 -38.51 -15.61
N PHE A 477 -5.47 -38.48 -14.27
CA PHE A 477 -5.89 -37.30 -13.51
C PHE A 477 -4.88 -36.17 -13.59
N LEU A 478 -3.58 -36.48 -13.65
CA LEU A 478 -2.54 -35.47 -13.87
C LEU A 478 -2.64 -34.80 -15.25
N ALA A 479 -3.03 -35.54 -16.29
CA ALA A 479 -3.25 -34.97 -17.63
C ALA A 479 -4.44 -34.00 -17.64
N VAL A 480 -5.55 -34.37 -17.00
CA VAL A 480 -6.74 -33.50 -16.86
C VAL A 480 -6.41 -32.27 -16.00
N LEU A 481 -5.70 -32.46 -14.89
CA LEU A 481 -5.23 -31.35 -14.04
C LEU A 481 -4.41 -30.35 -14.87
N LYS A 482 -3.43 -30.83 -15.63
CA LYS A 482 -2.61 -29.97 -16.48
C LYS A 482 -3.46 -29.16 -17.47
N GLU A 483 -4.43 -29.79 -18.13
CA GLU A 483 -5.33 -29.10 -19.07
C GLU A 483 -6.12 -27.98 -18.40
N ILE A 484 -6.61 -28.19 -17.18
CA ILE A 484 -7.32 -27.17 -16.39
C ILE A 484 -6.37 -26.04 -15.99
N LEU A 485 -5.16 -26.39 -15.56
CA LEU A 485 -4.15 -25.44 -15.09
C LEU A 485 -3.57 -24.57 -16.21
N ASP A 486 -3.49 -25.08 -17.44
CA ASP A 486 -3.00 -24.35 -18.60
C ASP A 486 -4.03 -23.37 -19.20
N ARG A 487 -5.30 -23.38 -18.73
CA ARG A 487 -6.32 -22.41 -19.16
C ARG A 487 -6.00 -20.99 -18.71
N ASP A 488 -6.54 -20.01 -19.42
CA ASP A 488 -6.44 -18.58 -19.08
C ASP A 488 -6.87 -18.31 -17.62
N PRO A 489 -6.17 -17.43 -16.87
CA PRO A 489 -6.52 -17.10 -15.49
C PRO A 489 -7.95 -16.56 -15.29
N LEU A 490 -8.53 -15.92 -16.31
CA LEU A 490 -9.90 -15.41 -16.28
C LEU A 490 -10.95 -16.50 -16.56
N SER A 491 -10.53 -17.72 -16.91
CA SER A 491 -11.44 -18.85 -17.09
C SER A 491 -12.06 -19.25 -15.76
N GLN A 492 -13.39 -19.24 -15.69
CA GLN A 492 -14.12 -19.75 -14.53
C GLN A 492 -13.88 -21.27 -14.38
N LEU A 493 -13.62 -21.69 -13.15
CA LEU A 493 -13.52 -23.10 -12.77
C LEU A 493 -14.89 -23.60 -12.31
N CYS A 494 -15.28 -24.80 -12.74
CA CYS A 494 -16.48 -25.43 -12.20
C CYS A 494 -16.18 -26.16 -10.88
N GLU A 495 -17.20 -26.42 -10.04
CA GLU A 495 -17.04 -27.06 -8.73
C GLU A 495 -16.26 -28.40 -8.80
N ASN A 496 -16.49 -29.21 -9.84
CA ASN A 496 -15.77 -30.48 -10.02
C ASN A 496 -14.27 -30.28 -10.29
N GLU A 497 -13.90 -29.23 -11.03
CA GLU A 497 -12.50 -28.89 -11.29
C GLU A 497 -11.83 -28.36 -10.02
N MET A 498 -12.54 -27.55 -9.24
CA MET A 498 -12.05 -27.03 -7.95
C MET A 498 -11.79 -28.16 -6.96
N ASP A 499 -12.75 -29.08 -6.81
CA ASP A 499 -12.60 -30.25 -5.94
C ASP A 499 -11.42 -31.15 -6.40
N LEU A 500 -11.21 -31.29 -7.71
CA LEU A 500 -10.07 -32.04 -8.26
C LEU A 500 -8.73 -31.36 -7.93
N ILE A 501 -8.63 -30.04 -8.14
CA ILE A 501 -7.43 -29.25 -7.83
C ILE A 501 -7.09 -29.35 -6.34
N TRP A 502 -8.09 -29.18 -5.46
CA TRP A 502 -7.90 -29.31 -4.00
C TRP A 502 -7.47 -30.72 -3.60
N THR A 503 -8.06 -31.75 -4.22
CA THR A 503 -7.68 -33.15 -3.96
C THR A 503 -6.23 -33.43 -4.35
N LEU A 504 -5.77 -32.89 -5.49
CA LEU A 504 -4.41 -33.06 -6.01
C LEU A 504 -3.45 -31.91 -5.62
N ARG A 505 -3.72 -31.22 -4.50
CA ARG A 505 -2.93 -30.06 -4.04
C ARG A 505 -1.43 -30.33 -3.87
N GLN A 506 -1.05 -31.55 -3.50
CA GLN A 506 0.36 -31.95 -3.41
C GLN A 506 1.01 -32.09 -4.79
N ASP A 507 0.31 -32.70 -5.75
CA ASP A 507 0.77 -32.78 -7.14
C ASP A 507 0.88 -31.39 -7.79
N CYS A 508 -0.01 -30.46 -7.46
CA CYS A 508 0.07 -29.07 -7.87
C CYS A 508 1.37 -28.43 -7.35
N ARG A 509 1.68 -28.58 -6.07
CA ARG A 509 2.90 -28.04 -5.46
C ARG A 509 4.18 -28.62 -6.10
N GLU A 510 4.20 -29.93 -6.37
CA GLU A 510 5.40 -30.62 -6.85
C GLU A 510 5.65 -30.43 -8.34
N ASN A 511 4.58 -30.46 -9.16
CA ASN A 511 4.70 -30.48 -10.62
C ASN A 511 4.32 -29.15 -11.28
N PHE A 512 3.49 -28.32 -10.65
CA PHE A 512 2.92 -27.10 -11.22
C PHE A 512 2.85 -25.92 -10.23
N PRO A 513 3.96 -25.45 -9.63
CA PRO A 513 3.91 -24.42 -8.59
C PRO A 513 3.14 -23.15 -8.99
N GLN A 514 3.18 -22.76 -10.27
CA GLN A 514 2.45 -21.64 -10.85
C GLN A 514 0.92 -21.76 -10.75
N SER A 515 0.39 -22.93 -10.40
CA SER A 515 -1.05 -23.17 -10.23
C SER A 515 -1.63 -22.62 -8.92
N LEU A 516 -0.80 -22.04 -8.05
CA LEU A 516 -1.22 -21.55 -6.75
C LEU A 516 -2.47 -20.64 -6.79
N PRO A 517 -2.60 -19.66 -7.71
CA PRO A 517 -3.81 -18.85 -7.78
C PRO A 517 -5.08 -19.67 -7.99
N LYS A 518 -5.05 -20.69 -8.86
CA LYS A 518 -6.18 -21.60 -9.11
C LYS A 518 -6.46 -22.51 -7.92
N LEU A 519 -5.43 -22.97 -7.21
CA LEU A 519 -5.59 -23.74 -5.97
C LEU A 519 -6.28 -22.89 -4.89
N LEU A 520 -5.90 -21.63 -4.75
CA LEU A 520 -6.48 -20.69 -3.79
C LEU A 520 -7.93 -20.31 -4.11
N LEU A 521 -8.31 -20.31 -5.39
CA LEU A 521 -9.72 -20.18 -5.78
C LEU A 521 -10.50 -21.45 -5.47
N SER A 522 -9.85 -22.62 -5.45
CA SER A 522 -10.49 -23.93 -5.30
C SER A 522 -10.78 -24.33 -3.84
N ILE A 523 -10.28 -23.58 -2.86
CA ILE A 523 -10.44 -23.87 -1.44
C ILE A 523 -11.80 -23.42 -0.93
N LYS A 524 -12.36 -24.17 0.03
CA LYS A 524 -13.57 -23.77 0.76
C LYS A 524 -13.18 -22.95 1.98
N TRP A 525 -13.19 -21.63 1.86
CA TRP A 525 -12.77 -20.71 2.94
C TRP A 525 -13.69 -20.72 4.17
N ASN A 526 -14.88 -21.30 4.04
CA ASN A 526 -15.84 -21.52 5.14
C ASN A 526 -15.64 -22.88 5.85
N LYS A 527 -14.47 -23.51 5.70
CA LYS A 527 -14.09 -24.72 6.41
C LYS A 527 -12.73 -24.56 7.06
N LEU A 528 -12.69 -24.61 8.39
CA LEU A 528 -11.43 -24.40 9.13
C LEU A 528 -10.34 -25.41 8.75
N GLU A 529 -10.72 -26.65 8.44
CA GLU A 529 -9.79 -27.74 8.13
C GLU A 529 -9.05 -27.50 6.82
N ASP A 530 -9.79 -27.09 5.78
CA ASP A 530 -9.21 -26.78 4.48
C ASP A 530 -8.27 -25.57 4.58
N VAL A 531 -8.69 -24.51 5.28
CA VAL A 531 -7.89 -23.30 5.49
C VAL A 531 -6.59 -23.60 6.26
N ALA A 532 -6.66 -24.43 7.32
CA ALA A 532 -5.46 -24.82 8.07
C ALA A 532 -4.47 -25.63 7.20
N GLN A 533 -4.98 -26.58 6.40
CA GLN A 533 -4.14 -27.35 5.48
C GLN A 533 -3.47 -26.45 4.42
N LEU A 534 -4.19 -25.48 3.85
CA LEU A 534 -3.62 -24.52 2.90
C LEU A 534 -2.51 -23.68 3.54
N GLN A 535 -2.77 -23.12 4.72
CA GLN A 535 -1.81 -22.25 5.40
C GLN A 535 -0.52 -23.01 5.76
N ALA A 536 -0.62 -24.29 6.11
CA ALA A 536 0.55 -25.17 6.27
C ALA A 536 1.24 -25.46 4.92
N LEU A 537 0.47 -25.74 3.86
CA LEU A 537 0.99 -26.02 2.52
C LEU A 537 1.77 -24.83 1.92
N LEU A 538 1.33 -23.61 2.18
CA LEU A 538 2.00 -22.37 1.74
C LEU A 538 3.43 -22.24 2.29
N GLN A 539 3.73 -22.79 3.47
CA GLN A 539 5.08 -22.72 4.05
C GLN A 539 6.13 -23.51 3.27
N ILE A 540 5.67 -24.55 2.56
CA ILE A 540 6.52 -25.42 1.76
C ILE A 540 6.26 -25.26 0.26
N TRP A 541 5.49 -24.23 -0.13
CA TRP A 541 5.23 -23.93 -1.53
C TRP A 541 6.49 -23.32 -2.18
N PRO A 542 6.95 -23.85 -3.34
CA PRO A 542 8.09 -23.27 -4.05
C PRO A 542 7.84 -21.80 -4.38
N LYS A 543 8.83 -20.91 -4.26
CA LYS A 543 8.63 -19.49 -4.59
C LYS A 543 8.26 -19.29 -6.05
N LEU A 544 7.21 -18.53 -6.32
CA LEU A 544 6.82 -18.12 -7.67
C LEU A 544 7.78 -17.07 -8.24
N SER A 545 7.72 -16.87 -9.55
CA SER A 545 8.32 -15.69 -10.16
C SER A 545 7.63 -14.44 -9.60
N PRO A 546 8.33 -13.30 -9.47
CA PRO A 546 7.73 -12.07 -8.97
C PRO A 546 6.50 -11.63 -9.77
N ARG A 547 6.47 -11.90 -11.08
CA ARG A 547 5.36 -11.55 -11.97
C ARG A 547 4.11 -12.38 -11.69
N ASP A 548 4.26 -13.70 -11.54
CA ASP A 548 3.13 -14.58 -11.22
C ASP A 548 2.60 -14.28 -9.81
N ALA A 549 3.48 -13.92 -8.88
CA ALA A 549 3.09 -13.54 -7.52
C ALA A 549 2.28 -12.24 -7.44
N LEU A 550 2.31 -11.37 -8.46
CA LEU A 550 1.48 -10.15 -8.49
C LEU A 550 -0.01 -10.48 -8.50
N GLU A 551 -0.42 -11.60 -9.12
CA GLU A 551 -1.82 -12.04 -9.15
C GLU A 551 -2.36 -12.28 -7.73
N LEU A 552 -1.53 -12.84 -6.85
CA LEU A 552 -1.88 -13.15 -5.45
C LEU A 552 -2.10 -11.91 -4.57
N LEU A 553 -1.86 -10.71 -5.11
CA LEU A 553 -2.17 -9.45 -4.46
C LEU A 553 -3.52 -8.85 -4.93
N ASP A 554 -4.22 -9.51 -5.85
CA ASP A 554 -5.55 -9.09 -6.25
C ASP A 554 -6.59 -9.31 -5.14
N PHE A 555 -7.71 -8.58 -5.21
CA PHE A 555 -8.79 -8.62 -4.22
C PHE A 555 -9.36 -10.03 -3.96
N ASN A 556 -9.24 -10.93 -4.94
CA ASN A 556 -9.62 -12.34 -4.81
C ASN A 556 -8.84 -13.11 -3.73
N TYR A 557 -7.66 -12.61 -3.33
CA TYR A 557 -6.75 -13.30 -2.41
C TYR A 557 -6.52 -12.45 -1.15
N PRO A 558 -7.50 -12.29 -0.24
CA PRO A 558 -7.34 -11.41 0.91
C PRO A 558 -6.58 -12.05 2.07
N ASP A 559 -6.36 -13.37 2.07
CA ASP A 559 -5.72 -14.09 3.19
C ASP A 559 -4.30 -13.56 3.49
N GLN A 560 -4.01 -13.40 4.77
CA GLN A 560 -2.77 -12.81 5.24
C GLN A 560 -1.53 -13.59 4.81
N TYR A 561 -1.57 -14.92 4.90
CA TYR A 561 -0.43 -15.76 4.61
C TYR A 561 -0.18 -15.87 3.10
N VAL A 562 -1.25 -15.83 2.30
CA VAL A 562 -1.15 -15.69 0.84
C VAL A 562 -0.47 -14.38 0.46
N ARG A 563 -0.91 -13.25 1.06
CA ARG A 563 -0.33 -11.91 0.85
C ARG A 563 1.14 -11.85 1.28
N GLU A 564 1.46 -12.43 2.43
CA GLU A 564 2.85 -12.52 2.94
C GLU A 564 3.73 -13.36 2.02
N TYR A 565 3.23 -14.49 1.52
CA TYR A 565 3.94 -15.33 0.54
C TYR A 565 4.19 -14.56 -0.78
N ALA A 566 3.17 -13.86 -1.29
CA ALA A 566 3.28 -13.06 -2.50
C ALA A 566 4.36 -11.98 -2.37
N VAL A 567 4.33 -11.21 -1.28
CA VAL A 567 5.37 -10.21 -0.97
C VAL A 567 6.75 -10.87 -0.80
N GLY A 568 6.82 -12.06 -0.20
CA GLY A 568 8.05 -12.86 -0.10
C GLY A 568 8.65 -13.25 -1.46
N CYS A 569 7.82 -13.39 -2.49
CA CYS A 569 8.25 -13.58 -3.88
C CYS A 569 8.70 -12.25 -4.50
N LEU A 570 7.94 -11.16 -4.30
CA LEU A 570 8.28 -9.81 -4.80
C LEU A 570 9.62 -9.27 -4.29
N ARG A 571 10.10 -9.73 -3.13
CA ARG A 571 11.44 -9.37 -2.63
C ARG A 571 12.59 -9.75 -3.58
N GLN A 572 12.36 -10.67 -4.52
CA GLN A 572 13.34 -11.04 -5.55
C GLN A 572 13.37 -10.08 -6.75
N MET A 573 12.37 -9.18 -6.85
CA MET A 573 12.25 -8.21 -7.92
C MET A 573 13.34 -7.14 -7.84
N SER A 574 13.91 -6.76 -8.98
CA SER A 574 14.86 -5.65 -9.06
C SER A 574 14.15 -4.30 -8.82
N ASP A 575 14.90 -3.24 -8.51
CA ASP A 575 14.32 -1.91 -8.32
C ASP A 575 13.68 -1.36 -9.61
N GLU A 576 14.25 -1.72 -10.76
CA GLU A 576 13.77 -1.33 -12.08
C GLU A 576 12.45 -2.03 -12.41
N GLU A 577 12.37 -3.35 -12.17
CA GLU A 577 11.14 -4.10 -12.37
C GLU A 577 10.05 -3.63 -11.38
N LEU A 578 10.40 -3.39 -10.12
CA LEU A 578 9.48 -2.85 -9.12
C LEU A 578 8.92 -1.49 -9.52
N SER A 579 9.76 -0.62 -10.09
CA SER A 579 9.34 0.71 -10.55
C SER A 579 8.27 0.64 -11.64
N GLN A 580 8.25 -0.41 -12.46
CA GLN A 580 7.24 -0.61 -13.51
C GLN A 580 5.86 -0.97 -12.95
N TYR A 581 5.82 -1.64 -11.79
CA TYR A 581 4.57 -2.09 -11.13
C TYR A 581 4.17 -1.25 -9.91
N LEU A 582 4.96 -0.21 -9.58
CA LEU A 582 4.81 0.54 -8.33
C LEU A 582 3.41 1.15 -8.19
N LEU A 583 2.85 1.70 -9.27
CA LEU A 583 1.50 2.27 -9.28
C LEU A 583 0.44 1.21 -8.92
N GLN A 584 0.53 0.03 -9.55
CA GLN A 584 -0.39 -1.08 -9.33
C GLN A 584 -0.29 -1.58 -7.88
N LEU A 585 0.92 -1.72 -7.35
CA LEU A 585 1.14 -2.10 -5.95
C LEU A 585 0.57 -1.07 -4.97
N VAL A 586 0.64 0.23 -5.29
CA VAL A 586 -0.02 1.27 -4.50
C VAL A 586 -1.54 1.15 -4.56
N GLN A 587 -2.12 0.82 -5.72
CA GLN A 587 -3.57 0.59 -5.82
C GLN A 587 -4.01 -0.63 -4.99
N VAL A 588 -3.22 -1.70 -5.00
CA VAL A 588 -3.46 -2.92 -4.23
C VAL A 588 -3.55 -2.67 -2.72
N LEU A 589 -2.85 -1.65 -2.18
CA LEU A 589 -2.97 -1.28 -0.76
C LEU A 589 -4.42 -0.99 -0.34
N LYS A 590 -5.29 -0.60 -1.29
CA LYS A 590 -6.72 -0.39 -1.03
C LYS A 590 -7.48 -1.67 -0.69
N TYR A 591 -6.96 -2.83 -1.11
CA TYR A 591 -7.55 -4.15 -0.82
C TYR A 591 -7.06 -4.73 0.50
N GLU A 592 -6.00 -4.18 1.10
CA GLU A 592 -5.48 -4.62 2.38
C GLU A 592 -6.49 -4.38 3.50
N PRO A 593 -6.85 -5.41 4.30
CA PRO A 593 -7.80 -5.27 5.39
C PRO A 593 -7.34 -4.33 6.52
N PHE A 594 -6.03 -4.24 6.73
CA PHE A 594 -5.40 -3.53 7.84
C PHE A 594 -4.22 -2.68 7.34
N LEU A 595 -3.90 -1.61 8.06
CA LEU A 595 -2.82 -0.67 7.71
C LEU A 595 -1.43 -1.34 7.76
N ASP A 596 -1.19 -2.12 8.80
CA ASP A 596 0.06 -2.85 9.02
C ASP A 596 0.01 -4.21 8.29
N CYS A 597 0.54 -4.25 7.07
CA CYS A 597 0.55 -5.44 6.22
C CYS A 597 1.93 -5.67 5.58
N ALA A 598 2.17 -6.86 5.04
CA ALA A 598 3.44 -7.20 4.41
C ALA A 598 3.78 -6.27 3.23
N LEU A 599 2.76 -5.88 2.45
CA LEU A 599 2.94 -5.03 1.28
C LEU A 599 3.31 -3.60 1.67
N SER A 600 2.64 -2.99 2.66
CA SER A 600 2.96 -1.62 3.10
C SER A 600 4.39 -1.53 3.66
N ARG A 601 4.82 -2.54 4.43
CA ARG A 601 6.20 -2.64 4.91
C ARG A 601 7.21 -2.83 3.78
N PHE A 602 6.92 -3.71 2.81
CA PHE A 602 7.79 -3.94 1.66
C PHE A 602 7.98 -2.67 0.81
N LEU A 603 6.89 -1.97 0.49
CA LEU A 603 6.96 -0.73 -0.29
C LEU A 603 7.77 0.35 0.45
N LEU A 604 7.55 0.49 1.76
CA LEU A 604 8.31 1.44 2.58
C LEU A 604 9.79 1.06 2.67
N GLU A 605 10.10 -0.23 2.84
CA GLU A 605 11.48 -0.75 2.85
C GLU A 605 12.23 -0.40 1.56
N ARG A 606 11.59 -0.62 0.40
CA ARG A 606 12.17 -0.31 -0.92
C ARG A 606 12.29 1.18 -1.17
N ALA A 607 11.27 1.96 -0.78
CA ALA A 607 11.29 3.41 -0.88
C ALA A 607 12.41 4.07 -0.05
N LEU A 608 12.69 3.53 1.14
CA LEU A 608 13.76 4.04 2.01
C LEU A 608 15.15 3.55 1.57
N ALA A 609 15.24 2.48 0.79
CA ALA A 609 16.50 1.98 0.23
C ALA A 609 16.84 2.59 -1.14
N ASN A 610 15.85 3.12 -1.86
CA ASN A 610 16.01 3.69 -3.20
C ASN A 610 15.20 4.98 -3.32
N ARG A 611 15.89 6.11 -3.40
CA ARG A 611 15.27 7.45 -3.41
C ARG A 611 14.34 7.67 -4.59
N ARG A 612 14.62 7.07 -5.75
CA ARG A 612 13.76 7.17 -6.94
C ARG A 612 12.42 6.46 -6.67
N ILE A 613 12.46 5.24 -6.16
CA ILE A 613 11.25 4.50 -5.74
C ILE A 613 10.49 5.29 -4.68
N GLY A 614 11.19 5.83 -3.68
CA GLY A 614 10.57 6.64 -2.62
C GLY A 614 9.88 7.90 -3.15
N GLN A 615 10.48 8.58 -4.14
CA GLN A 615 9.87 9.73 -4.80
C GLN A 615 8.58 9.35 -5.53
N PHE A 616 8.60 8.29 -6.35
CA PHE A 616 7.38 7.86 -7.06
C PHE A 616 6.31 7.35 -6.10
N LEU A 617 6.68 6.60 -5.06
CA LEU A 617 5.76 6.13 -4.02
C LEU A 617 5.06 7.32 -3.34
N PHE A 618 5.81 8.36 -2.97
CA PHE A 618 5.23 9.58 -2.40
C PHE A 618 4.19 10.21 -3.34
N TRP A 619 4.50 10.35 -4.62
CA TRP A 619 3.58 10.95 -5.60
C TRP A 619 2.41 10.07 -6.00
N HIS A 620 2.50 8.74 -5.85
CA HIS A 620 1.36 7.86 -6.07
C HIS A 620 0.41 7.82 -4.87
N LEU A 621 0.92 8.03 -3.65
CA LEU A 621 0.11 8.12 -2.43
C LEU A 621 -0.55 9.49 -2.25
N ARG A 622 0.08 10.55 -2.77
CA ARG A 622 -0.45 11.91 -2.79
C ARG A 622 -1.40 12.10 -3.97
#